data_AF-A0A7C2V3C6-F1
#
_entry.id   AF-A0A7C2V3C6-F1
#
_cell.length_a   1.000
_cell.length_b   1.000
_cell.length_c   1.000
_cell.angle_alpha   90.00
_cell.angle_beta   90.00
_cell.angle_gamma   90.00
#
_symmetry.space_group_name_H-M   'P 1'
#
loop_
_entity.id
_entity.type
_entity.pdbx_description
1 polymer ?
#
loop_
_entity_poly.entity_id
_entity_poly.type
_entity_poly.pdbx_seq_one_letter_code
_entity_poly.pdbx_strand_id
1 'polypeptide(L)'
;MKTHLVRLGLASFAVLLAITTTTAQSEKPLTNDDILRMIAAGFSEATIIKAIEAKKTAFDTSLEALVVLKNAGVSEAIIQAMVDAAGKAAGAAEATAKQNGAASNPPPDSNDPLSPHDPGIYWLPKEKRDKRMVQLEPSVYSQGKTGGMFASAMTYGIAKAKWKAVVRGARSNLRISEERPEFWFYFEQKTSGLSYSGSFFGGASSPNEFILAKMNSKKKDRELIVGEFGAYGSSTGTRSKDIVEFEFQKIAPGIYKVVPSSPLAPGEYCFFYAGTNMAMGTAGGKLFDFGIDPAR
;
A
#
# COMPACT_ATOMS: atom_id res chain seq x y z
N MET A 1 -18.56 -34.96 -88.82
CA MET A 1 -19.96 -34.95 -89.27
C MET A 1 -20.87 -35.16 -88.06
N LYS A 2 -21.88 -34.29 -87.91
CA LYS A 2 -23.12 -34.48 -87.13
C LYS A 2 -23.05 -34.28 -85.59
N THR A 3 -23.21 -33.01 -85.22
CA THR A 3 -24.33 -32.46 -84.41
C THR A 3 -25.26 -33.46 -83.68
N HIS A 4 -25.40 -33.36 -82.35
CA HIS A 4 -26.57 -32.76 -81.66
C HIS A 4 -26.77 -33.25 -80.20
N LEU A 5 -27.19 -32.29 -79.37
CA LEU A 5 -28.17 -32.37 -78.27
C LEU A 5 -27.78 -33.03 -76.93
N VAL A 6 -27.36 -32.14 -76.01
CA VAL A 6 -28.06 -31.80 -74.75
C VAL A 6 -29.10 -32.82 -74.27
N ARG A 7 -28.82 -33.46 -73.12
CA ARG A 7 -29.84 -33.73 -72.09
C ARG A 7 -29.31 -33.43 -70.69
N LEU A 8 -29.99 -32.45 -70.13
CA LEU A 8 -30.03 -31.93 -68.77
C LEU A 8 -30.20 -33.07 -67.75
N GLY A 9 -29.24 -33.22 -66.84
CA GLY A 9 -29.32 -34.09 -65.68
C GLY A 9 -28.88 -33.30 -64.45
N LEU A 10 -29.87 -32.77 -63.74
CA LEU A 10 -29.73 -32.02 -62.50
C LEU A 10 -29.08 -32.90 -61.42
N ALA A 11 -27.87 -32.58 -61.00
CA ALA A 11 -27.29 -33.13 -59.76
C ALA A 11 -26.59 -31.98 -59.03
N SER A 12 -27.32 -31.40 -58.09
CA SER A 12 -26.87 -30.35 -57.17
C SER A 12 -25.63 -30.81 -56.41
N PHE A 13 -24.47 -30.23 -56.74
CA PHE A 13 -23.26 -30.39 -55.94
C PHE A 13 -23.12 -29.18 -55.03
N ALA A 14 -23.79 -29.24 -53.87
CA ALA A 14 -23.57 -28.31 -52.77
C ALA A 14 -22.18 -28.60 -52.19
N VAL A 15 -21.18 -27.80 -52.58
CA VAL A 15 -19.86 -27.81 -51.92
C VAL A 15 -20.04 -27.18 -50.55
N LEU A 16 -20.12 -28.06 -49.56
CA LEU A 16 -20.22 -27.79 -48.13
C LEU A 16 -18.94 -27.06 -47.67
N LEU A 17 -19.09 -25.81 -47.27
CA LEU A 17 -18.06 -25.05 -46.58
C LEU A 17 -17.84 -25.69 -45.19
N ALA A 18 -16.81 -26.52 -45.06
CA ALA A 18 -16.41 -27.10 -43.79
C ALA A 18 -15.81 -26.01 -42.89
N ILE A 19 -16.67 -25.37 -42.10
CA ILE A 19 -16.26 -24.52 -40.98
C ILE A 19 -15.68 -25.47 -39.93
N THR A 20 -14.35 -25.58 -39.88
CA THR A 20 -13.65 -26.21 -38.76
C THR A 20 -13.80 -25.31 -37.53
N THR A 21 -14.88 -25.51 -36.78
CA THR A 21 -14.98 -24.99 -35.42
C THR A 21 -14.01 -25.79 -34.56
N THR A 22 -12.78 -25.29 -34.42
CA THR A 22 -11.91 -25.68 -33.31
C THR A 22 -12.64 -25.32 -32.02
N THR A 23 -13.28 -26.30 -31.40
CA THR A 23 -13.76 -26.19 -30.03
C THR A 23 -12.52 -26.02 -29.15
N ALA A 24 -12.28 -24.80 -28.70
CA ALA A 24 -11.31 -24.52 -27.65
C ALA A 24 -11.71 -25.35 -26.43
N GLN A 25 -10.96 -26.41 -26.15
CA GLN A 25 -11.14 -27.18 -24.94
C GLN A 25 -10.66 -26.31 -23.80
N SER A 26 -11.59 -25.69 -23.08
CA SER A 26 -11.30 -24.99 -21.85
C SER A 26 -10.66 -25.97 -20.88
N GLU A 27 -9.35 -25.85 -20.69
CA GLU A 27 -8.60 -26.63 -19.72
C GLU A 27 -9.16 -26.30 -18.33
N LYS A 28 -9.78 -27.29 -17.68
CA LYS A 28 -10.39 -27.11 -16.37
C LYS A 28 -9.30 -26.68 -15.38
N PRO A 29 -9.50 -25.59 -14.61
CA PRO A 29 -8.49 -25.14 -13.67
C PRO A 29 -8.33 -26.18 -12.56
N LEU A 30 -7.09 -26.34 -12.09
CA LEU A 30 -6.73 -27.25 -11.02
C LEU A 30 -7.34 -26.75 -9.70
N THR A 31 -8.13 -27.59 -9.02
CA THR A 31 -8.82 -27.24 -7.77
C THR A 31 -8.21 -27.96 -6.55
N ASN A 32 -8.62 -27.56 -5.35
CA ASN A 32 -8.23 -28.19 -4.09
C ASN A 32 -8.49 -29.71 -4.11
N ASP A 33 -9.65 -30.14 -4.64
CA ASP A 33 -10.01 -31.55 -4.77
C ASP A 33 -9.07 -32.32 -5.71
N ASP A 34 -8.58 -31.67 -6.77
CA ASP A 34 -7.67 -32.31 -7.71
C ASP A 34 -6.28 -32.51 -7.09
N ILE A 35 -5.83 -31.60 -6.22
CA ILE A 35 -4.61 -31.79 -5.42
C ILE A 35 -4.77 -32.99 -4.47
N LEU A 36 -5.91 -33.09 -3.78
CA LEU A 36 -6.21 -34.24 -2.92
C LEU A 36 -6.21 -35.56 -3.69
N ARG A 37 -6.74 -35.57 -4.92
CA ARG A 37 -6.69 -36.75 -5.80
C ARG A 37 -5.28 -37.09 -6.26
N MET A 38 -4.45 -36.10 -6.58
CA MET A 38 -3.05 -36.34 -6.96
C MET A 38 -2.26 -36.95 -5.80
N ILE A 39 -2.52 -36.51 -4.56
CA ILE A 39 -1.90 -37.10 -3.37
C ILE A 39 -2.42 -38.51 -3.14
N ALA A 40 -3.73 -38.73 -3.23
CA ALA A 40 -4.33 -40.06 -3.09
C ALA A 40 -3.85 -41.05 -4.18
N ALA A 41 -3.52 -40.55 -5.38
CA ALA A 41 -2.93 -41.31 -6.48
C ALA A 41 -1.41 -41.52 -6.35
N GLY A 42 -0.77 -41.00 -5.29
CA GLY A 42 0.64 -41.23 -4.98
C GLY A 42 1.62 -40.38 -5.80
N PHE A 43 1.19 -39.26 -6.38
CA PHE A 43 2.11 -38.35 -7.06
C PHE A 43 3.10 -37.72 -6.06
N SER A 44 4.34 -37.55 -6.49
CA SER A 44 5.35 -36.89 -5.65
C SER A 44 5.05 -35.41 -5.48
N GLU A 45 5.43 -34.87 -4.33
CA GLU A 45 5.27 -33.46 -3.97
C GLU A 45 5.83 -32.52 -5.05
N ALA A 46 7.04 -32.80 -5.56
CA ALA A 46 7.64 -32.03 -6.65
C ALA A 46 6.83 -32.07 -7.96
N THR A 47 6.14 -33.17 -8.23
CA THR A 47 5.27 -33.30 -9.42
C THR A 47 3.99 -32.49 -9.26
N ILE A 48 3.42 -32.49 -8.05
CA ILE A 48 2.23 -31.71 -7.71
C ILE A 48 2.54 -30.21 -7.80
N ILE A 49 3.67 -29.76 -7.24
CA ILE A 49 4.11 -28.36 -7.32
C ILE A 49 4.30 -27.92 -8.78
N LYS A 50 4.95 -28.74 -9.62
CA LYS A 50 5.09 -28.44 -11.05
C LYS A 50 3.75 -28.38 -11.78
N ALA A 51 2.79 -29.22 -11.40
CA ALA A 51 1.44 -29.17 -11.97
C ALA A 51 0.70 -27.89 -11.58
N ILE A 52 0.88 -27.43 -10.34
CA ILE A 52 0.36 -26.15 -9.83
C ILE A 52 0.95 -24.97 -10.62
N GLU A 53 2.27 -24.99 -10.90
CA GLU A 53 2.95 -23.93 -11.64
C GLU A 53 2.58 -23.89 -13.13
N ALA A 54 2.30 -25.05 -13.74
CA ALA A 54 2.10 -25.19 -15.17
C ALA A 54 0.65 -25.00 -15.64
N LYS A 55 -0.34 -25.23 -14.76
CA LYS A 55 -1.76 -25.19 -15.12
C LYS A 55 -2.44 -23.93 -14.59
N LYS A 56 -3.58 -23.58 -15.21
CA LYS A 56 -4.52 -22.62 -14.60
C LYS A 56 -5.05 -23.23 -13.29
N THR A 57 -5.09 -22.44 -12.23
CA THR A 57 -5.49 -22.89 -10.89
C THR A 57 -6.74 -22.14 -10.45
N ALA A 58 -7.58 -22.80 -9.66
CA ALA A 58 -8.77 -22.23 -9.03
C ALA A 58 -8.82 -22.72 -7.59
N PHE A 59 -7.80 -22.33 -6.82
CA PHE A 59 -7.66 -22.77 -5.44
C PHE A 59 -8.45 -21.87 -4.49
N ASP A 60 -9.12 -22.52 -3.54
CA ASP A 60 -9.66 -21.87 -2.36
C ASP A 60 -8.55 -21.81 -1.29
N THR A 61 -8.04 -20.61 -1.03
CA THR A 61 -7.01 -20.33 -0.03
C THR A 61 -7.59 -19.71 1.25
N SER A 62 -8.90 -19.85 1.48
CA SER A 62 -9.53 -19.45 2.74
C SER A 62 -8.98 -20.27 3.91
N LEU A 63 -9.05 -19.70 5.12
CA LEU A 63 -8.54 -20.36 6.33
C LEU A 63 -9.17 -21.75 6.53
N GLU A 64 -10.46 -21.89 6.27
CA GLU A 64 -11.19 -23.16 6.39
C GLU A 64 -10.66 -24.20 5.38
N ALA A 65 -10.46 -23.80 4.11
CA ALA A 65 -9.92 -24.68 3.09
C ALA A 65 -8.47 -25.10 3.37
N LEU A 66 -7.63 -24.18 3.87
CA LEU A 66 -6.25 -24.49 4.24
C LEU A 66 -6.16 -25.47 5.41
N VAL A 67 -7.05 -25.36 6.40
CA VAL A 67 -7.15 -26.31 7.52
C VAL A 67 -7.59 -27.69 7.02
N VAL A 68 -8.54 -27.75 6.09
CA VAL A 68 -8.99 -29.02 5.48
C VAL A 68 -7.85 -29.68 4.69
N LEU A 69 -7.10 -28.92 3.89
CA LEU A 69 -5.95 -29.45 3.14
C LEU A 69 -4.86 -29.98 4.06
N LYS A 70 -4.52 -29.23 5.12
CA LYS A 70 -3.52 -29.67 6.11
C LYS A 70 -3.93 -30.96 6.81
N ASN A 71 -5.20 -31.05 7.22
CA ASN A 71 -5.74 -32.25 7.86
C ASN A 71 -5.82 -33.45 6.90
N ALA A 72 -5.95 -33.21 5.60
CA ALA A 72 -5.92 -34.23 4.56
C ALA A 72 -4.50 -34.70 4.18
N GLY A 73 -3.45 -34.20 4.85
CA GLY A 73 -2.07 -34.62 4.65
C GLY A 73 -1.36 -33.93 3.49
N VAL A 74 -1.90 -32.80 3.00
CA VAL A 74 -1.18 -31.95 2.05
C VAL A 74 0.00 -31.30 2.75
N SER A 75 1.20 -31.42 2.17
CA SER A 75 2.40 -30.83 2.74
C SER A 75 2.38 -29.31 2.67
N GLU A 76 3.08 -28.67 3.62
CA GLU A 76 3.19 -27.21 3.69
C GLU A 76 3.79 -26.60 2.41
N ALA A 77 4.70 -27.29 1.72
CA ALA A 77 5.27 -26.78 0.47
C ALA A 77 4.27 -26.80 -0.70
N ILE A 78 3.37 -27.79 -0.75
CA ILE A 78 2.26 -27.81 -1.73
C ILE A 78 1.25 -26.70 -1.40
N ILE A 79 0.92 -26.52 -0.12
CA ILE A 79 0.03 -25.44 0.33
C ILE A 79 0.61 -24.07 -0.06
N GLN A 80 1.90 -23.85 0.15
CA GLN A 80 2.58 -22.62 -0.25
C GLN A 80 2.52 -22.42 -1.77
N ALA A 81 2.80 -23.46 -2.57
CA ALA A 81 2.69 -23.39 -4.02
C ALA A 81 1.26 -23.07 -4.50
N MET A 82 0.23 -23.60 -3.82
CA MET A 82 -1.18 -23.28 -4.12
C MET A 82 -1.50 -21.81 -3.83
N VAL A 83 -0.99 -21.26 -2.71
CA VAL A 83 -1.17 -19.84 -2.36
C VAL A 83 -0.46 -18.91 -3.34
N ASP A 84 0.77 -19.24 -3.72
CA ASP A 84 1.55 -18.46 -4.69
C ASP A 84 0.90 -18.49 -6.09
N ALA A 85 0.36 -19.64 -6.49
CA ALA A 85 -0.37 -19.78 -7.76
C ALA A 85 -1.70 -19.02 -7.74
N ALA A 86 -2.42 -18.99 -6.62
CA ALA A 86 -3.64 -18.19 -6.45
C ALA A 86 -3.33 -16.68 -6.52
N GLY A 87 -2.20 -16.23 -5.95
CA GLY A 87 -1.71 -14.85 -6.10
C GLY A 87 -1.35 -14.48 -7.54
N LYS A 88 -0.74 -15.40 -8.29
CA LYS A 88 -0.45 -15.22 -9.74
C LYS A 88 -1.73 -15.22 -10.59
N ALA A 89 -2.72 -16.05 -10.25
CA ALA A 89 -4.02 -16.07 -10.91
C ALA A 89 -4.83 -14.79 -10.65
N ALA A 90 -4.71 -14.19 -9.46
CA ALA A 90 -5.29 -12.87 -9.15
C ALA A 90 -4.65 -11.74 -9.98
N GLY A 91 -3.33 -11.75 -10.17
CA GLY A 91 -2.62 -10.80 -11.04
C GLY A 91 -2.88 -10.99 -12.55
N ALA A 92 -3.17 -12.22 -13.00
CA ALA A 92 -3.54 -12.51 -14.39
C ALA A 92 -5.05 -12.25 -14.68
N ALA A 93 -5.91 -12.36 -13.66
CA ALA A 93 -7.32 -12.00 -13.74
C ALA A 93 -7.53 -10.48 -13.85
N GLU A 94 -6.65 -9.66 -13.26
CA GLU A 94 -6.63 -8.19 -13.45
C GLU A 94 -6.36 -7.76 -14.90
N ALA A 95 -5.57 -8.53 -15.65
CA ALA A 95 -5.29 -8.24 -17.06
C ALA A 95 -6.45 -8.63 -18.01
N THR A 96 -7.33 -9.55 -17.59
CA THR A 96 -8.41 -10.10 -18.45
C THR A 96 -9.80 -9.56 -18.08
N ALA A 97 -10.00 -9.01 -16.88
CA ALA A 97 -11.27 -8.44 -16.42
C ALA A 97 -11.61 -7.05 -17.02
N LYS A 98 -10.77 -6.48 -17.89
CA LYS A 98 -11.07 -5.25 -18.65
C LYS A 98 -11.97 -5.48 -19.86
N GLN A 99 -12.31 -6.72 -20.21
CA GLN A 99 -13.21 -7.05 -21.31
C GLN A 99 -14.27 -8.05 -20.84
N ASN A 100 -15.53 -7.63 -20.89
CA ASN A 100 -16.77 -8.40 -20.70
C ASN A 100 -17.25 -8.50 -19.25
N GLY A 101 -18.08 -7.51 -18.88
CA GLY A 101 -18.64 -7.37 -17.54
C GLY A 101 -19.86 -8.24 -17.24
N ALA A 102 -20.10 -8.42 -15.94
CA ALA A 102 -21.41 -8.52 -15.33
C ALA A 102 -21.31 -7.97 -13.89
N ALA A 103 -22.21 -7.05 -13.54
CA ALA A 103 -22.35 -6.38 -12.24
C ALA A 103 -22.49 -7.40 -11.09
N SER A 104 -22.13 -7.12 -9.83
CA SER A 104 -22.29 -5.89 -9.08
C SER A 104 -21.35 -5.85 -7.86
N ASN A 105 -20.29 -5.08 -7.96
CA ASN A 105 -19.87 -4.11 -6.95
C ASN A 105 -19.10 -3.05 -7.75
N PRO A 106 -19.29 -1.75 -7.51
CA PRO A 106 -18.38 -0.76 -8.07
C PRO A 106 -16.95 -1.19 -7.71
N PRO A 107 -15.96 -1.04 -8.61
CA PRO A 107 -14.56 -1.08 -8.20
C PRO A 107 -14.44 -0.20 -6.94
N PRO A 108 -13.75 -0.65 -5.88
CA PRO A 108 -13.60 0.16 -4.68
C PRO A 108 -13.15 1.56 -5.08
N ASP A 109 -13.95 2.56 -4.73
CA ASP A 109 -13.67 3.93 -5.13
C ASP A 109 -12.39 4.34 -4.40
N SER A 110 -11.30 4.52 -5.16
CA SER A 110 -10.01 4.97 -4.63
C SER A 110 -10.09 6.34 -3.93
N ASN A 111 -11.24 7.01 -3.98
CA ASN A 111 -11.51 8.28 -3.32
C ASN A 111 -12.54 8.15 -2.19
N ASP A 112 -13.11 6.97 -1.99
CA ASP A 112 -13.99 6.67 -0.86
C ASP A 112 -13.14 6.21 0.33
N PRO A 113 -13.08 6.96 1.44
CA PRO A 113 -12.28 6.58 2.59
C PRO A 113 -12.70 5.26 3.25
N LEU A 114 -13.91 4.76 2.98
CA LEU A 114 -14.41 3.50 3.52
C LEU A 114 -14.11 2.30 2.63
N SER A 115 -13.67 2.53 1.39
CA SER A 115 -13.18 1.48 0.51
C SER A 115 -11.79 1.00 0.95
N PRO A 116 -11.33 -0.21 0.57
CA PRO A 116 -9.97 -0.66 0.87
C PRO A 116 -8.92 0.25 0.23
N HIS A 117 -7.92 0.67 1.02
CA HIS A 117 -6.75 1.44 0.56
C HIS A 117 -5.46 0.73 0.97
N ASP A 118 -4.41 1.00 0.22
CA ASP A 118 -3.06 0.61 0.64
C ASP A 118 -2.70 1.25 1.99
N PRO A 119 -1.84 0.62 2.78
CA PRO A 119 -1.34 1.20 4.02
C PRO A 119 -0.68 2.56 3.78
N GLY A 120 -1.10 3.58 4.52
CA GLY A 120 -0.72 4.95 4.18
C GLY A 120 -1.37 6.03 5.03
N ILE A 121 -0.89 7.25 4.83
CA ILE A 121 -1.56 8.47 5.29
C ILE A 121 -2.08 9.17 4.04
N TYR A 122 -3.37 9.49 4.02
CA TYR A 122 -4.02 10.15 2.90
C TYR A 122 -4.66 11.44 3.38
N TRP A 123 -4.66 12.46 2.54
CA TRP A 123 -5.48 13.65 2.72
C TRP A 123 -6.74 13.53 1.87
N LEU A 124 -7.89 13.86 2.46
CA LEU A 124 -9.16 13.98 1.76
C LEU A 124 -9.53 15.47 1.68
N PRO A 125 -9.57 16.07 0.48
CA PRO A 125 -9.99 17.46 0.32
C PRO A 125 -11.47 17.64 0.70
N LYS A 126 -11.79 18.75 1.36
CA LYS A 126 -13.18 19.11 1.73
C LYS A 126 -13.96 19.71 0.57
N GLU A 127 -13.27 20.20 -0.46
CA GLU A 127 -13.94 20.83 -1.60
C GLU A 127 -14.76 19.83 -2.40
N LYS A 128 -16.05 20.12 -2.58
CA LYS A 128 -17.02 19.20 -3.20
C LYS A 128 -16.68 18.77 -4.63
N ARG A 129 -15.79 19.49 -5.33
CA ARG A 129 -15.41 19.22 -6.72
C ARG A 129 -14.25 18.24 -6.88
N ASP A 130 -13.38 18.13 -5.88
CA ASP A 130 -12.25 17.21 -5.91
C ASP A 130 -12.27 16.39 -4.63
N LYS A 131 -12.90 15.21 -4.70
CA LYS A 131 -12.90 14.26 -3.58
C LYS A 131 -11.70 13.32 -3.62
N ARG A 132 -10.73 13.56 -4.51
CA ARG A 132 -9.66 12.59 -4.71
C ARG A 132 -8.79 12.52 -3.48
N MET A 133 -8.67 11.32 -2.93
CA MET A 133 -7.75 11.06 -1.83
C MET A 133 -6.32 11.17 -2.35
N VAL A 134 -5.49 11.94 -1.67
CA VAL A 134 -4.09 12.14 -2.04
C VAL A 134 -3.21 11.52 -0.97
N GLN A 135 -2.42 10.51 -1.35
CA GLN A 135 -1.48 9.88 -0.44
C GLN A 135 -0.34 10.86 -0.10
N LEU A 136 0.01 10.93 1.18
CA LEU A 136 1.24 11.56 1.64
C LEU A 136 2.37 10.55 1.43
N GLU A 137 3.22 10.83 0.45
CA GLU A 137 4.41 10.02 0.19
C GLU A 137 5.44 10.16 1.32
N PRO A 138 6.17 9.09 1.68
CA PRO A 138 7.22 9.18 2.67
C PRO A 138 8.43 9.97 2.15
N SER A 139 8.84 10.98 2.93
CA SER A 139 10.10 11.69 2.77
C SER A 139 11.16 11.14 3.73
N VAL A 140 12.37 10.95 3.22
CA VAL A 140 13.54 10.63 4.05
C VAL A 140 14.13 11.90 4.65
N TYR A 141 14.50 11.86 5.93
CA TYR A 141 15.31 12.91 6.55
C TYR A 141 16.77 12.45 6.64
N SER A 142 17.71 13.38 6.48
CA SER A 142 19.13 13.08 6.56
C SER A 142 19.61 12.96 8.01
N GLN A 143 20.78 12.34 8.19
CA GLN A 143 21.49 12.34 9.48
C GLN A 143 21.64 13.76 10.02
N GLY A 144 21.42 13.89 11.33
CA GLY A 144 21.05 15.14 11.95
C GLY A 144 22.10 16.24 11.83
N LYS A 145 21.62 17.49 11.75
CA LYS A 145 22.46 18.68 11.73
C LYS A 145 22.51 19.31 13.12
N THR A 146 23.72 19.55 13.62
CA THR A 146 23.91 20.30 14.86
C THR A 146 23.84 21.80 14.60
N GLY A 147 22.98 22.51 15.33
CA GLY A 147 22.88 23.97 15.32
C GLY A 147 23.09 24.57 16.71
N GLY A 148 23.42 25.86 16.79
CA GLY A 148 23.59 26.56 18.06
C GLY A 148 24.91 26.28 18.79
N MET A 149 25.83 25.52 18.20
CA MET A 149 27.11 25.16 18.81
C MET A 149 27.96 26.39 19.16
N PHE A 150 27.98 27.41 18.30
CA PHE A 150 28.72 28.64 18.57
C PHE A 150 28.20 29.40 19.79
N ALA A 151 26.88 29.58 19.89
CA ALA A 151 26.26 30.21 21.05
C ALA A 151 26.47 29.37 22.32
N SER A 152 26.40 28.04 22.20
CA SER A 152 26.70 27.13 23.31
C SER A 152 28.15 27.29 23.77
N ALA A 153 29.13 27.32 22.85
CA ALA A 153 30.54 27.54 23.18
C ALA A 153 30.78 28.89 23.85
N MET A 154 30.20 29.99 23.33
CA MET A 154 30.35 31.33 23.90
C MET A 154 29.74 31.49 25.30
N THR A 155 28.67 30.73 25.57
CA THR A 155 27.95 30.78 26.86
C THR A 155 28.31 29.61 27.76
N TYR A 156 29.42 28.90 27.47
CA TYR A 156 29.88 27.76 28.24
C TYR A 156 28.79 26.69 28.49
N GLY A 157 27.95 26.44 27.48
CA GLY A 157 26.89 25.45 27.50
C GLY A 157 25.57 25.92 28.09
N ILE A 158 25.46 27.17 28.54
CA ILE A 158 24.19 27.74 29.04
C ILE A 158 23.17 27.83 27.89
N ALA A 159 23.59 28.30 26.71
CA ALA A 159 22.77 28.21 25.51
C ALA A 159 22.79 26.77 24.96
N LYS A 160 21.60 26.21 24.76
CA LYS A 160 21.43 24.86 24.23
C LYS A 160 21.81 24.77 22.76
N ALA A 161 22.67 23.80 22.44
CA ALA A 161 22.83 23.31 21.09
C ALA A 161 21.66 22.38 20.72
N LYS A 162 21.37 22.30 19.43
CA LYS A 162 20.16 21.69 18.88
C LYS A 162 20.54 20.62 17.88
N TRP A 163 19.98 19.43 18.05
CA TRP A 163 20.01 18.37 17.06
C TRP A 163 18.78 18.47 16.17
N LYS A 164 18.99 18.45 14.86
CA LYS A 164 17.92 18.67 13.88
C LYS A 164 17.83 17.55 12.86
N ALA A 165 16.64 17.00 12.65
CA ALA A 165 16.33 16.25 11.45
C ALA A 165 16.17 17.22 10.28
N VAL A 166 16.71 16.86 9.10
CA VAL A 166 16.68 17.72 7.91
C VAL A 166 16.01 16.98 6.77
N VAL A 167 14.93 17.56 6.24
CA VAL A 167 14.25 17.09 5.03
C VAL A 167 14.67 17.99 3.89
N ARG A 168 15.05 17.41 2.75
CA ARG A 168 15.42 18.18 1.56
C ARG A 168 14.19 18.83 0.93
N GLY A 169 14.43 19.96 0.26
CA GLY A 169 13.40 20.78 -0.35
C GLY A 169 12.88 21.83 0.63
N ALA A 170 12.71 23.06 0.13
CA ALA A 170 12.18 24.18 0.91
C ALA A 170 10.67 24.06 1.18
N ARG A 171 9.96 23.26 0.37
CA ARG A 171 8.52 23.00 0.44
C ARG A 171 8.25 21.52 0.18
N SER A 172 7.21 21.00 0.81
CA SER A 172 6.60 19.70 0.51
C SER A 172 5.93 19.70 -0.87
N ASN A 173 5.85 18.52 -1.47
CA ASN A 173 5.15 18.33 -2.75
C ASN A 173 3.64 18.51 -2.58
N LEU A 174 3.06 17.99 -1.50
CA LEU A 174 1.64 18.13 -1.19
C LEU A 174 1.36 19.52 -0.58
N ARG A 175 0.51 20.30 -1.25
CA ARG A 175 0.05 21.62 -0.80
C ARG A 175 -1.44 21.59 -0.51
N ILE A 176 -1.82 22.03 0.68
CA ILE A 176 -3.20 22.05 1.15
C ILE A 176 -3.58 23.49 1.50
N SER A 177 -4.75 23.94 1.04
CA SER A 177 -5.28 25.29 1.31
C SER A 177 -6.36 25.30 2.39
N GLU A 178 -6.48 24.21 3.15
CA GLU A 178 -7.38 24.06 4.29
C GLU A 178 -6.62 24.25 5.60
N GLU A 179 -7.16 25.07 6.51
CA GLU A 179 -6.54 25.27 7.83
C GLU A 179 -6.75 24.07 8.77
N ARG A 180 -7.75 23.22 8.52
CA ARG A 180 -8.01 22.01 9.31
C ARG A 180 -8.12 20.79 8.39
N PRO A 181 -7.02 20.34 7.78
CA PRO A 181 -7.03 19.22 6.85
C PRO A 181 -7.54 17.94 7.53
N GLU A 182 -8.23 17.11 6.75
CA GLU A 182 -8.68 15.80 7.17
C GLU A 182 -7.76 14.71 6.61
N PHE A 183 -7.13 13.95 7.50
CA PHE A 183 -6.26 12.84 7.13
C PHE A 183 -6.91 11.50 7.45
N TRP A 184 -6.55 10.49 6.66
CA TRP A 184 -7.00 9.11 6.82
C TRP A 184 -5.78 8.21 6.92
N PHE A 185 -5.69 7.47 8.01
CA PHE A 185 -4.59 6.54 8.29
C PHE A 185 -5.10 5.12 8.08
N TYR A 186 -4.45 4.41 7.17
CA TYR A 186 -4.69 3.00 6.88
C TYR A 186 -3.49 2.19 7.37
N PHE A 187 -3.70 1.40 8.41
CA PHE A 187 -2.71 0.47 8.94
C PHE A 187 -2.94 -0.92 8.35
N GLU A 188 -1.84 -1.65 8.13
CA GLU A 188 -1.91 -3.08 7.78
C GLU A 188 -2.69 -3.84 8.84
N GLN A 189 -3.74 -4.55 8.43
CA GLN A 189 -4.46 -5.44 9.35
C GLN A 189 -3.58 -6.68 9.62
N LYS A 190 -3.38 -6.99 10.90
CA LYS A 190 -2.58 -8.12 11.38
C LYS A 190 -3.04 -9.42 10.70
N THR A 191 -2.30 -9.88 9.71
CA THR A 191 -2.36 -11.26 9.21
C THR A 191 -1.13 -12.00 9.73
N SER A 192 -1.32 -13.21 10.26
CA SER A 192 -0.35 -13.97 11.07
C SER A 192 0.86 -14.55 10.30
N GLY A 193 1.28 -13.92 9.20
CA GLY A 193 2.40 -14.36 8.36
C GLY A 193 3.73 -13.67 8.72
N LEU A 194 4.85 -14.28 8.32
CA LEU A 194 6.22 -13.75 8.46
C LEU A 194 6.44 -12.38 7.78
N SER A 195 5.48 -11.90 6.99
CA SER A 195 5.47 -10.58 6.34
C SER A 195 5.21 -9.40 7.30
N TYR A 196 4.95 -9.64 8.59
CA TYR A 196 4.68 -8.60 9.60
C TYR A 196 5.93 -7.81 10.05
N SER A 197 6.95 -7.67 9.19
CA SER A 197 7.98 -6.65 9.41
C SER A 197 7.40 -5.31 8.97
N GLY A 198 6.78 -4.58 9.90
CA GLY A 198 6.10 -3.29 9.70
C GLY A 198 6.94 -2.23 8.97
N SER A 199 7.04 -2.37 7.65
CA SER A 199 8.02 -1.65 6.83
C SER A 199 7.56 -0.25 6.44
N PHE A 200 6.25 0.00 6.50
CA PHE A 200 5.69 1.32 6.20
C PHE A 200 5.67 2.24 7.43
N PHE A 201 5.16 1.75 8.57
CA PHE A 201 4.99 2.54 9.80
C PHE A 201 5.84 2.08 10.99
N GLY A 202 6.88 1.27 10.78
CA GLY A 202 7.72 0.79 11.88
C GLY A 202 6.97 -0.12 12.87
N GLY A 203 5.87 -0.75 12.45
CA GLY A 203 5.02 -1.59 13.29
C GLY A 203 3.91 -0.84 14.04
N ALA A 204 3.74 0.46 13.80
CA ALA A 204 2.64 1.23 14.39
C ALA A 204 1.27 0.67 13.97
N SER A 205 0.31 0.75 14.89
CA SER A 205 -1.04 0.20 14.73
C SER A 205 -2.16 1.22 14.96
N SER A 206 -1.80 2.43 15.40
CA SER A 206 -2.76 3.52 15.63
C SER A 206 -2.13 4.90 15.49
N PRO A 207 -2.94 5.95 15.26
CA PRO A 207 -2.44 7.33 15.19
C PRO A 207 -1.76 7.82 16.47
N ASN A 208 -2.06 7.25 17.65
CA ASN A 208 -1.42 7.60 18.92
C ASN A 208 0.10 7.43 18.91
N GLU A 209 0.62 6.59 18.01
CA GLU A 209 2.05 6.34 17.89
C GLU A 209 2.73 7.33 16.94
N PHE A 210 2.00 8.34 16.45
CA PHE A 210 2.51 9.39 15.56
C PHE A 210 2.54 10.73 16.26
N ILE A 211 3.49 11.56 15.84
CA ILE A 211 3.57 12.96 16.20
C ILE A 211 3.30 13.77 14.93
N LEU A 212 2.38 14.72 15.01
CA LEU A 212 2.27 15.82 14.05
C LEU A 212 3.14 16.97 14.54
N ALA A 213 4.03 17.47 13.69
CA ALA A 213 4.90 18.59 14.05
C ALA A 213 5.03 19.62 12.93
N LYS A 214 5.20 20.88 13.33
CA LYS A 214 5.58 21.99 12.46
C LYS A 214 7.09 22.00 12.24
N MET A 215 7.49 22.04 10.97
CA MET A 215 8.89 22.14 10.57
C MET A 215 9.31 23.60 10.36
N ASN A 216 10.61 23.86 10.50
CA ASN A 216 11.21 25.14 10.22
C ASN A 216 11.73 25.19 8.78
N SER A 217 11.06 25.95 7.92
CA SER A 217 11.47 26.11 6.53
C SER A 217 12.74 26.95 6.39
N LYS A 218 13.66 26.47 5.57
CA LYS A 218 14.88 27.18 5.12
C LYS A 218 14.82 27.36 3.61
N LYS A 219 15.80 28.08 3.06
CA LYS A 219 15.89 28.36 1.61
C LYS A 219 15.95 27.10 0.74
N LYS A 220 16.51 26.00 1.26
CA LYS A 220 16.72 24.75 0.50
C LYS A 220 16.16 23.50 1.19
N ASP A 221 15.93 23.58 2.49
CA ASP A 221 15.63 22.44 3.34
C ASP A 221 14.54 22.79 4.35
N ARG A 222 13.99 21.80 5.03
CA ARG A 222 13.10 21.93 6.18
C ARG A 222 13.72 21.20 7.36
N GLU A 223 13.70 21.83 8.54
CA GLU A 223 14.38 21.33 9.72
C GLU A 223 13.37 21.10 10.86
N LEU A 224 13.46 19.95 11.54
CA LEU A 224 12.75 19.68 12.79
C LEU A 224 13.77 19.52 13.91
N ILE A 225 13.59 20.21 15.04
CA ILE A 225 14.47 20.02 16.20
C ILE A 225 14.00 18.78 16.94
N VAL A 226 14.86 17.77 17.01
CA VAL A 226 14.56 16.44 17.57
C VAL A 226 15.44 16.13 18.79
N GLY A 227 16.22 17.11 19.24
CA GLY A 227 16.94 17.03 20.50
C GLY A 227 17.62 18.36 20.84
N GLU A 228 17.87 18.57 22.12
CA GLU A 228 18.61 19.73 22.63
C GLU A 228 19.59 19.27 23.71
N PHE A 229 20.76 19.90 23.78
CA PHE A 229 21.78 19.57 24.78
C PHE A 229 22.50 20.84 25.25
N GLY A 230 22.85 20.87 26.53
CA GLY A 230 23.57 21.98 27.16
C GLY A 230 24.11 21.58 28.54
N ALA A 231 24.68 22.55 29.25
CA ALA A 231 25.34 22.34 30.54
C ALA A 231 24.40 21.81 31.65
N TYR A 232 23.10 22.09 31.52
CA TYR A 232 22.08 21.71 32.50
C TYR A 232 21.23 20.49 32.10
N GLY A 233 21.62 19.78 31.04
CA GLY A 233 20.96 18.55 30.62
C GLY A 233 20.73 18.44 29.12
N SER A 234 20.16 17.31 28.73
CA SER A 234 19.76 17.02 27.36
C SER A 234 18.31 16.55 27.31
N SER A 235 17.65 16.79 26.17
CA SER A 235 16.34 16.28 25.87
C SER A 235 16.36 15.64 24.49
N THR A 236 15.76 14.46 24.38
CA THR A 236 15.55 13.75 23.11
C THR A 236 14.09 13.86 22.70
N GLY A 237 13.84 14.08 21.41
CA GLY A 237 12.50 14.24 20.87
C GLY A 237 12.19 15.66 20.38
N THR A 238 11.05 15.79 19.71
CA THR A 238 10.58 17.05 19.15
C THR A 238 10.14 18.01 20.25
N ARG A 239 10.44 19.31 20.09
CA ARG A 239 10.05 20.32 21.07
C ARG A 239 8.53 20.41 21.16
N SER A 240 7.98 20.48 22.37
CA SER A 240 6.52 20.56 22.60
C SER A 240 5.84 21.69 21.81
N LYS A 241 6.50 22.84 21.63
CA LYS A 241 5.97 23.97 20.85
C LYS A 241 5.92 23.75 19.34
N ASP A 242 6.68 22.79 18.83
CA ASP A 242 6.64 22.39 17.42
C ASP A 242 5.63 21.26 17.22
N ILE A 243 5.18 20.57 18.29
CA ILE A 243 4.15 19.54 18.23
C ILE A 243 2.79 20.21 18.05
N VAL A 244 1.99 19.63 17.17
CA VAL A 244 0.61 20.02 16.92
C VAL A 244 -0.29 18.91 17.46
N GLU A 245 -1.25 19.28 18.29
CA GLU A 245 -2.25 18.35 18.78
C GLU A 245 -3.24 17.98 17.66
N PHE A 246 -3.60 16.70 17.62
CA PHE A 246 -4.62 16.19 16.73
C PHE A 246 -5.54 15.24 17.49
N GLU A 247 -6.76 15.13 16.98
CA GLU A 247 -7.75 14.14 17.40
C GLU A 247 -7.91 13.10 16.31
N PHE A 248 -8.35 11.90 16.69
CA PHE A 248 -8.68 10.87 15.72
C PHE A 248 -9.90 10.06 16.13
N GLN A 249 -10.60 9.54 15.11
CA GLN A 249 -11.72 8.64 15.25
C GLN A 249 -11.38 7.32 14.56
N LYS A 250 -11.53 6.20 15.27
CA LYS A 250 -11.45 4.87 14.66
C LYS A 250 -12.72 4.62 13.87
N ILE A 251 -12.59 4.42 12.56
CA ILE A 251 -13.71 4.18 11.65
C ILE A 251 -13.93 2.68 11.46
N ALA A 252 -12.84 1.93 11.29
CA ALA A 252 -12.83 0.47 11.19
C ALA A 252 -11.49 -0.08 11.74
N PRO A 253 -11.30 -1.41 11.85
CA PRO A 253 -9.99 -1.97 12.16
C PRO A 253 -8.91 -1.48 11.18
N GLY A 254 -7.88 -0.81 11.69
CA GLY A 254 -6.81 -0.24 10.89
C GLY A 254 -7.14 1.07 10.15
N ILE A 255 -8.38 1.57 10.20
CA ILE A 255 -8.80 2.79 9.48
C ILE A 255 -9.18 3.87 10.47
N TYR A 256 -8.48 5.00 10.39
CA TYR A 256 -8.66 6.13 11.30
C TYR A 256 -8.78 7.44 10.54
N LYS A 257 -9.75 8.26 10.94
CA LYS A 257 -9.83 9.68 10.55
C LYS A 257 -9.04 10.50 11.56
N VAL A 258 -8.15 11.37 11.11
CA VAL A 258 -7.24 12.19 11.92
C VAL A 258 -7.39 13.65 11.52
N VAL A 259 -7.57 14.54 12.50
CA VAL A 259 -7.79 15.97 12.26
C VAL A 259 -7.02 16.79 13.30
N PRO A 260 -6.31 17.87 12.90
CA PRO A 260 -5.73 18.80 13.85
C PRO A 260 -6.77 19.39 14.81
N SER A 261 -6.43 19.43 16.10
CA SER A 261 -7.32 19.95 17.16
C SER A 261 -7.56 21.45 17.01
N SER A 262 -6.58 22.17 16.43
CA SER A 262 -6.66 23.60 16.13
C SER A 262 -6.31 23.90 14.66
N PRO A 263 -6.77 25.05 14.11
CA PRO A 263 -6.37 25.50 12.78
C PRO A 263 -4.85 25.62 12.62
N LEU A 264 -4.33 25.05 11.54
CA LEU A 264 -2.93 25.13 11.16
C LEU A 264 -2.65 26.47 10.47
N ALA A 265 -1.70 27.23 11.01
CA ALA A 265 -1.16 28.38 10.31
C ALA A 265 -0.38 27.95 9.04
N PRO A 266 -0.22 28.83 8.03
CA PRO A 266 0.63 28.55 6.90
C PRO A 266 2.03 28.09 7.31
N GLY A 267 2.55 27.07 6.63
CA GLY A 267 3.83 26.44 6.99
C GLY A 267 4.00 25.02 6.49
N GLU A 268 5.09 24.38 6.92
CA GLU A 268 5.43 23.00 6.60
C GLU A 268 5.22 22.12 7.83
N TYR A 269 4.62 20.95 7.62
CA TYR A 269 4.24 20.02 8.67
C TYR A 269 4.62 18.60 8.29
N CYS A 270 4.77 17.73 9.29
CA CYS A 270 4.95 16.32 9.04
C CYS A 270 4.34 15.43 10.13
N PHE A 271 3.92 14.24 9.73
CA PHE A 271 3.70 13.11 10.62
C PHE A 271 4.95 12.23 10.65
N PHE A 272 5.33 11.75 11.83
CA PHE A 272 6.38 10.73 11.97
C PHE A 272 6.07 9.80 13.13
N TYR A 273 6.54 8.56 13.02
CA TYR A 273 6.37 7.55 14.06
C TYR A 273 7.21 7.92 15.30
N ALA A 274 6.57 8.04 16.46
CA ALA A 274 7.18 8.46 17.71
C ALA A 274 8.23 7.46 18.22
N GLY A 275 8.11 6.18 17.87
CA GLY A 275 9.14 5.17 18.17
C GLY A 275 10.41 5.32 17.33
N THR A 276 10.43 6.21 16.32
CA THR A 276 11.65 6.46 15.54
C THR A 276 12.61 7.32 16.35
N ASN A 277 13.81 6.81 16.63
CA ASN A 277 14.83 7.56 17.36
C ASN A 277 15.58 8.56 16.45
N MET A 278 14.92 9.68 16.14
CA MET A 278 15.44 10.75 15.28
C MET A 278 16.69 11.44 15.85
N ALA A 279 16.82 11.45 17.19
CA ALA A 279 17.88 12.16 17.91
C ALA A 279 19.25 11.45 17.82
N MET A 280 19.25 10.13 17.73
CA MET A 280 20.48 9.32 17.79
C MET A 280 21.10 9.03 16.42
N GLY A 281 20.64 9.72 15.37
CA GLY A 281 21.28 9.66 14.05
C GLY A 281 21.26 8.28 13.39
N THR A 282 20.47 7.32 13.87
CA THR A 282 20.26 6.05 13.16
C THR A 282 19.69 6.37 11.79
N ALA A 283 20.47 6.10 10.74
CA ALA A 283 20.12 6.43 9.37
C ALA A 283 18.79 5.77 8.96
N GLY A 284 17.92 6.51 8.26
CA GLY A 284 16.89 5.91 7.41
C GLY A 284 15.44 5.98 7.89
N GLY A 285 15.09 6.83 8.87
CA GLY A 285 13.68 7.04 9.17
C GLY A 285 12.93 7.78 8.06
N LYS A 286 11.62 7.55 8.00
CA LYS A 286 10.69 8.23 7.10
C LYS A 286 9.80 9.19 7.91
N LEU A 287 9.35 10.25 7.28
CA LEU A 287 8.27 11.11 7.73
C LEU A 287 7.33 11.39 6.56
N PHE A 288 6.12 11.83 6.85
CA PHE A 288 5.10 12.14 5.85
C PHE A 288 4.83 13.63 5.92
N ASP A 289 5.30 14.38 4.92
CA ASP A 289 5.27 15.83 4.92
C ASP A 289 4.20 16.43 4.03
N PHE A 290 3.66 17.56 4.47
CA PHE A 290 2.71 18.38 3.72
C PHE A 290 2.89 19.84 4.10
N GLY A 291 2.28 20.73 3.34
CA GLY A 291 2.34 22.15 3.63
C GLY A 291 1.00 22.82 3.51
N ILE A 292 0.78 23.78 4.39
CA ILE A 292 -0.42 24.60 4.45
C ILE A 292 -0.09 25.91 3.77
N ASP A 293 -0.79 26.17 2.67
CA ASP A 293 -0.78 27.46 1.98
C ASP A 293 -1.89 28.35 2.57
N PRO A 294 -1.76 29.68 2.49
CA PRO A 294 -2.84 30.58 2.86
C PRO A 294 -4.13 30.21 2.12
N ALA A 295 -5.26 30.28 2.82
CA ALA A 295 -6.56 30.16 2.18
C ALA A 295 -6.67 31.22 1.06
N ARG A 296 -7.13 30.78 -0.11
CA ARG A 296 -7.36 31.67 -1.26
C ARG A 296 -8.69 32.39 -1.16
#